data_AF-A0A9D9RR97-F1
#
_entry.id   AF-A0A9D9RR97-F1
#
_cell.length_a   1.000
_cell.length_b   1.000
_cell.length_c   1.000
_cell.angle_alpha   90.00
_cell.angle_beta   90.00
_cell.angle_gamma   90.00
#
_symmetry.space_group_name_H-M   'P 1'
#
loop_
_entity.id
_entity.type
_entity.pdbx_description
1 polymer ?
#
loop_
_entity_poly.entity_id
_entity_poly.type
_entity_poly.pdbx_seq_one_letter_code
_entity_poly.pdbx_strand_id
1 'polypeptide(L)'
;MPESEAERLRRLREKQLRDRDPLEKERKFQHSSSLKEKRMRKPLSLAEDWGNIPQIVKVPVFGLIIGLIATYFIVRLWDWQYAIYVGVGATLFLIIFGAVLGNALDLREDIKKHLK
;
A
#
# COMPACT_ATOMS: atom_id res chain seq x y z
N MET A 1 -42.27 -51.96 16.82
CA MET A 1 -41.95 -50.62 16.28
C MET A 1 -40.57 -50.63 15.61
N PRO A 2 -40.43 -51.20 14.40
CA PRO A 2 -39.14 -51.34 13.72
C PRO A 2 -38.82 -50.18 12.75
N GLU A 3 -39.85 -49.45 12.28
CA GLU A 3 -39.67 -48.43 11.23
C GLU A 3 -38.92 -47.18 11.71
N SER A 4 -39.07 -46.81 12.98
CA SER A 4 -38.38 -45.66 13.58
C SER A 4 -36.86 -45.88 13.72
N GLU A 5 -36.42 -47.11 13.97
CA GLU A 5 -34.99 -47.45 14.04
C GLU A 5 -34.36 -47.50 12.65
N ALA A 6 -35.09 -48.00 11.65
CA ALA A 6 -34.61 -48.03 10.26
C ALA A 6 -34.38 -46.61 9.72
N GLU A 7 -35.29 -45.67 10.00
CA GLU A 7 -35.08 -44.26 9.64
C GLU A 7 -33.90 -43.63 10.37
N ARG A 8 -33.74 -43.91 11.66
CA ARG A 8 -32.62 -43.39 12.45
C ARG A 8 -31.28 -43.85 11.89
N LEU A 9 -31.20 -45.12 11.47
CA LEU A 9 -30.00 -45.68 10.84
C LEU A 9 -29.74 -45.11 9.45
N ARG A 10 -30.78 -44.85 8.65
CA ARG A 10 -30.65 -44.15 7.36
C ARG A 10 -30.07 -42.75 7.52
N ARG A 11 -30.60 -41.96 8.47
CA ARG A 11 -30.09 -40.60 8.75
C ARG A 11 -28.63 -40.62 9.21
N LEU A 12 -28.24 -41.60 10.02
CA LEU A 12 -26.85 -41.79 10.47
C LEU A 12 -25.92 -42.10 9.30
N ARG A 13 -26.34 -42.97 8.37
CA ARG A 13 -25.57 -43.33 7.18
C ARG A 13 -25.38 -42.15 6.24
N GLU A 14 -26.44 -41.40 5.96
CA GLU A 14 -26.35 -40.19 5.12
C GLU A 14 -25.40 -39.16 5.73
N LYS A 15 -25.45 -38.99 7.06
CA LYS A 15 -24.54 -38.08 7.77
C LYS A 15 -23.08 -38.52 7.65
N GLN A 16 -22.81 -39.82 7.77
CA GLN A 16 -21.46 -40.38 7.58
C GLN A 16 -20.95 -40.28 6.14
N LEU A 17 -21.83 -40.47 5.15
CA LEU A 17 -21.48 -40.31 3.73
C LEU A 17 -21.13 -38.85 3.42
N ARG A 18 -21.91 -37.90 3.97
CA ARG A 18 -21.66 -36.48 3.79
C ARG A 18 -20.37 -36.02 4.49
N ASP A 19 -20.11 -36.52 5.69
CA ASP A 19 -18.87 -36.21 6.44
C ASP A 19 -17.62 -36.84 5.77
N ARG A 20 -17.79 -37.92 5.00
CA ARG A 20 -16.73 -38.56 4.21
C ARG A 20 -16.55 -37.96 2.82
N ASP A 21 -17.38 -37.02 2.37
CA ASP A 21 -17.31 -36.48 1.02
C ASP A 21 -16.08 -35.55 0.88
N PRO A 22 -15.02 -35.95 0.15
CA PRO A 22 -13.81 -35.15 0.01
C PRO A 22 -14.06 -33.86 -0.79
N LEU A 23 -15.12 -33.80 -1.59
CA LEU A 23 -15.44 -32.68 -2.47
C LEU A 23 -15.88 -31.43 -1.69
N GLU A 24 -16.46 -31.57 -0.50
CA GLU A 24 -16.79 -30.42 0.35
C GLU A 24 -15.55 -29.67 0.83
N LYS A 25 -14.49 -30.40 1.20
CA LYS A 25 -13.20 -29.81 1.60
C LYS A 25 -12.54 -29.11 0.42
N GLU A 26 -12.56 -29.74 -0.75
CA GLU A 26 -11.96 -29.18 -1.95
C GLU A 26 -12.67 -27.89 -2.40
N ARG A 27 -14.02 -27.87 -2.39
CA ARG A 27 -14.79 -26.65 -2.69
C ARG A 27 -14.52 -25.53 -1.69
N LYS A 28 -14.46 -25.84 -0.39
CA LYS A 28 -14.11 -24.85 0.65
C LYS A 28 -12.71 -24.30 0.44
N PHE A 29 -11.75 -25.16 0.07
CA PHE A 29 -10.38 -24.75 -0.22
C PHE A 29 -10.30 -23.86 -1.47
N GLN A 30 -10.93 -24.26 -2.58
CA GLN A 30 -11.00 -23.47 -3.81
C GLN A 30 -11.67 -22.11 -3.59
N HIS A 31 -12.77 -22.08 -2.84
CA HIS A 31 -13.46 -20.84 -2.48
C HIS A 31 -12.59 -19.92 -1.61
N SER A 32 -11.88 -20.48 -0.62
CA SER A 32 -10.96 -19.69 0.21
C SER A 32 -9.78 -19.13 -0.60
N SER A 33 -9.28 -19.92 -1.55
CA SER A 33 -8.15 -19.56 -2.41
C SER A 33 -8.54 -18.47 -3.41
N SER A 34 -9.71 -18.58 -4.05
CA SER A 34 -10.21 -17.59 -5.00
C SER A 34 -10.53 -16.25 -4.33
N LEU A 35 -11.08 -16.26 -3.11
CA LEU A 35 -11.28 -15.04 -2.32
C LEU A 35 -9.95 -14.38 -1.95
N LYS A 36 -8.94 -15.17 -1.59
CA LYS A 36 -7.60 -14.67 -1.26
C LYS A 36 -6.93 -14.07 -2.49
N GLU A 37 -7.00 -14.76 -3.62
CA GLU A 37 -6.46 -14.29 -4.90
C GLU A 37 -7.15 -13.01 -5.38
N LYS A 38 -8.49 -12.92 -5.28
CA LYS A 38 -9.24 -11.70 -5.63
C LYS A 38 -8.88 -10.51 -4.75
N ARG A 39 -8.55 -10.73 -3.47
CA ARG A 39 -8.05 -9.67 -2.57
C ARG A 39 -6.62 -9.23 -2.92
N MET A 40 -5.79 -10.14 -3.40
CA MET A 40 -4.42 -9.83 -3.84
C MET A 40 -4.38 -9.18 -5.22
N ARG A 41 -5.29 -9.56 -6.13
CA ARG A 41 -5.50 -8.95 -7.45
C ARG A 41 -6.36 -7.70 -7.39
N LYS A 42 -6.27 -6.90 -6.33
CA LYS A 42 -6.85 -5.55 -6.40
C LYS A 42 -6.14 -4.82 -7.55
N PRO A 43 -6.88 -4.15 -8.46
CA PRO A 43 -6.26 -3.38 -9.52
C PRO A 43 -5.33 -2.35 -8.87
N LEU A 44 -4.07 -2.33 -9.28
CA LEU A 44 -3.08 -1.35 -8.85
C LEU A 44 -3.60 0.04 -9.26
N SER A 45 -4.23 0.72 -8.33
CA SER A 45 -4.75 2.06 -8.51
C SER A 45 -3.61 3.02 -8.18
N LEU A 46 -3.01 3.61 -9.22
CA LEU A 46 -1.92 4.58 -9.09
C LEU A 46 -2.26 5.73 -8.13
N ALA A 47 -3.55 6.07 -8.01
CA ALA A 47 -4.03 7.08 -7.08
C ALA A 47 -4.04 6.61 -5.61
N GLU A 48 -4.41 5.35 -5.35
CA GLU A 48 -4.32 4.77 -3.99
C GLU A 48 -2.86 4.56 -3.57
N ASP A 49 -2.01 4.12 -4.50
CA ASP A 49 -0.59 3.91 -4.24
C ASP A 49 0.15 5.23 -3.97
N TRP A 50 -0.24 6.34 -4.62
CA TRP A 50 0.31 7.65 -4.31
C TRP A 50 0.01 8.09 -2.87
N GLY A 51 -1.15 7.73 -2.32
CA GLY A 51 -1.50 7.98 -0.93
C GLY A 51 -0.55 7.29 0.06
N ASN A 52 -0.14 6.05 -0.26
CA ASN A 52 0.64 5.18 0.62
C ASN A 52 2.15 5.47 0.64
N ILE A 53 2.67 6.27 -0.30
CA ILE A 53 4.09 6.61 -0.32
C ILE A 53 4.43 7.52 0.88
N PRO A 54 5.49 7.22 1.67
CA PRO A 54 5.85 8.02 2.83
C PRO A 54 6.30 9.44 2.47
N GLN A 55 6.06 10.39 3.36
CA GLN A 55 6.31 11.81 3.12
C GLN A 55 7.81 12.09 2.96
N ILE A 56 8.67 11.26 3.55
CA ILE A 56 10.12 11.30 3.37
C ILE A 56 10.56 11.23 1.90
N VAL A 57 9.74 10.64 1.01
CA VAL A 57 10.03 10.58 -0.44
C VAL A 57 9.29 11.68 -1.19
N LYS A 58 8.04 11.97 -0.82
CA LYS A 58 7.21 12.99 -1.50
C LYS A 58 7.80 14.39 -1.36
N VAL A 59 8.17 14.77 -0.14
CA VAL A 59 8.57 16.14 0.17
C VAL A 59 9.90 16.53 -0.51
N PRO A 60 10.95 15.70 -0.55
CA PRO A 60 12.14 15.97 -1.37
C PRO A 60 11.86 16.14 -2.85
N VAL A 61 10.93 15.37 -3.41
CA VAL A 61 10.56 15.46 -4.84
C VAL A 61 9.95 16.84 -5.11
N PHE A 62 9.10 17.36 -4.23
CA PHE A 62 8.64 18.75 -4.32
C PHE A 62 9.78 19.75 -4.18
N GLY A 63 10.71 19.52 -3.25
CA GLY A 63 11.92 20.33 -3.09
C GLY A 63 12.79 20.37 -4.36
N LEU A 64 12.93 19.23 -5.06
CA LEU A 64 13.64 19.12 -6.33
C LEU A 64 12.94 19.93 -7.42
N ILE A 65 11.63 19.77 -7.58
CA ILE A 65 10.85 20.51 -8.59
C ILE A 65 10.97 22.01 -8.36
N ILE A 66 10.79 22.46 -7.12
CA ILE A 66 10.90 23.88 -6.75
C ILE A 66 12.33 24.38 -6.97
N GLY A 67 13.35 23.60 -6.61
CA GLY A 67 14.75 23.96 -6.81
C GLY A 67 15.14 24.09 -8.28
N LEU A 68 14.64 23.19 -9.15
CA LEU A 68 14.85 23.30 -10.60
C LEU A 68 14.20 24.55 -11.17
N ILE A 69 12.97 24.85 -10.77
CA ILE A 69 12.27 26.07 -11.17
C ILE A 69 13.05 27.31 -10.73
N ALA A 70 13.47 27.35 -9.45
CA ALA A 70 14.28 28.45 -8.93
C ALA A 70 15.61 28.61 -9.68
N THR A 71 16.30 27.50 -9.97
CA THR A 71 17.55 27.50 -10.75
C THR A 71 17.34 28.05 -12.15
N TYR A 72 16.26 27.66 -12.83
CA TYR A 72 15.91 28.18 -14.14
C TYR A 72 15.73 29.72 -14.11
N PHE A 73 15.01 30.24 -13.11
CA PHE A 73 14.84 31.68 -12.96
C PHE A 73 16.15 32.40 -12.63
N ILE A 74 16.97 31.84 -11.74
CA ILE A 74 18.27 32.42 -11.36
C ILE A 74 19.19 32.56 -12.58
N VAL A 75 19.32 31.50 -13.38
CA VAL A 75 20.16 31.51 -14.58
C VAL A 75 19.60 32.44 -15.65
N ARG A 76 18.27 32.57 -15.77
CA ARG A 76 17.66 33.41 -16.81
C ARG A 76 17.70 34.90 -16.48
N LEU A 77 17.61 35.26 -15.20
CA LEU A 77 17.56 36.64 -14.71
C LEU A 77 18.95 37.20 -14.39
N TRP A 78 19.95 36.34 -14.15
CA TRP A 78 21.29 36.75 -13.76
C TRP A 78 22.34 36.16 -14.72
N ASP A 79 22.95 37.01 -15.56
CA ASP A 79 24.06 36.68 -16.49
C ASP A 79 25.40 36.49 -15.75
N TRP A 80 25.37 35.81 -14.60
CA TRP A 80 26.56 35.54 -13.82
C TRP A 80 27.05 34.13 -14.09
N GLN A 81 28.35 33.94 -14.38
CA GLN A 81 28.90 32.62 -14.70
C GLN A 81 28.71 31.59 -13.58
N TYR A 82 28.54 32.05 -12.34
CA TYR A 82 28.34 31.18 -11.18
C TYR A 82 26.87 30.93 -10.82
N ALA A 83 25.92 31.51 -11.55
CA ALA A 83 24.48 31.38 -11.31
C ALA A 83 24.03 29.91 -11.30
N ILE A 84 24.61 29.07 -12.17
CA ILE A 84 24.32 27.64 -12.25
C ILE A 84 24.75 26.92 -10.96
N TYR A 85 25.95 27.17 -10.45
CA TYR A 85 26.44 26.53 -9.22
C TYR A 85 25.62 26.92 -8.00
N VAL A 86 25.22 28.20 -7.92
CA VAL A 86 24.33 28.69 -6.84
C VAL A 86 22.96 28.02 -6.92
N GLY A 87 22.37 27.92 -8.11
CA GLY A 87 21.08 27.25 -8.31
C GLY A 87 21.11 25.76 -7.96
N VAL A 88 22.15 25.05 -8.40
CA VAL A 88 22.37 23.64 -8.04
C VAL A 88 22.54 23.47 -6.53
N GLY A 89 23.32 24.33 -5.88
CA GLY A 89 23.49 24.32 -4.42
C GLY A 89 22.17 24.56 -3.68
N ALA A 90 21.38 25.54 -4.12
CA ALA A 90 20.07 25.83 -3.54
C ALA A 90 19.09 24.65 -3.74
N THR A 91 19.14 24.00 -4.89
CA THR A 91 18.31 22.82 -5.19
C THR A 91 18.67 21.65 -4.27
N LEU A 92 19.96 21.36 -4.10
CA LEU A 92 20.42 20.32 -3.16
C LEU A 92 19.99 20.63 -1.73
N PHE A 93 20.11 21.89 -1.30
CA PHE A 93 19.66 22.31 0.01
C PHE A 93 18.16 22.09 0.21
N LEU A 94 17.33 22.45 -0.77
CA LEU A 94 15.88 22.23 -0.73
C LEU A 94 15.51 20.75 -0.68
N ILE A 95 16.25 19.88 -1.40
CA ILE A 95 16.05 18.43 -1.36
C ILE A 95 16.34 17.88 0.04
N ILE A 96 17.49 18.26 0.62
CA ILE A 96 17.88 17.82 1.96
C ILE A 96 16.87 18.33 3.00
N PHE A 97 16.51 19.60 2.93
CA PHE A 97 15.51 20.20 3.81
C PHE A 97 14.16 19.49 3.67
N GLY A 98 13.73 19.20 2.44
CA GLY A 98 12.53 18.44 2.16
C GLY A 98 12.57 17.02 2.73
N ALA A 99 13.72 16.35 2.72
CA ALA A 99 13.88 15.02 3.30
C ALA A 99 13.75 15.03 4.82
N VAL A 100 14.37 16.01 5.47
CA VAL A 100 14.25 16.21 6.92
C VAL A 100 12.81 16.52 7.30
N LEU A 101 12.15 17.42 6.56
CA LEU A 101 10.75 17.78 6.80
C LEU A 101 9.81 16.60 6.58
N GLY A 102 10.01 15.83 5.49
CA GLY A 102 9.24 14.62 5.20
C GLY A 102 9.37 13.57 6.30
N ASN A 103 10.59 13.33 6.79
CA ASN A 103 10.83 12.43 7.91
C ASN A 103 10.17 12.92 9.21
N ALA A 104 10.21 14.23 9.48
CA ALA A 104 9.54 14.81 10.65
C ALA A 104 8.01 14.64 10.60
N LEU A 105 7.41 14.76 9.41
CA LEU A 105 5.99 14.53 9.20
C LEU A 105 5.62 13.05 9.38
N ASP A 106 6.41 12.14 8.82
CA ASP A 106 6.22 10.69 9.00
C ASP A 106 6.33 10.31 10.48
N LEU A 107 7.34 10.81 11.19
CA LEU A 107 7.50 10.59 12.63
C LEU A 107 6.30 11.11 13.44
N ARG A 108 5.77 12.29 13.09
CA ARG A 108 4.59 12.86 13.73
C ARG A 108 3.35 11.98 13.51
N GLU A 109 3.18 11.44 12.31
CA GLU A 109 2.07 10.54 12.01
C GLU A 109 2.17 9.22 12.78
N ASP A 110 3.36 8.66 12.91
CA ASP A 110 3.59 7.43 13.68
C ASP A 110 3.37 7.63 15.18
N ILE A 111 3.87 8.74 15.75
CA ILE A 111 3.58 9.11 17.14
C ILE A 111 2.07 9.24 17.36
N LYS A 112 1.34 9.87 16.43
CA LYS A 112 -0.12 10.02 16.51
C LYS A 112 -0.86 8.67 16.46
N LYS A 113 -0.35 7.68 15.72
CA LYS A 113 -0.92 6.33 15.69
C LYS A 113 -0.70 5.59 17.01
N HIS A 114 0.46 5.76 17.65
CA HIS A 114 0.79 5.09 18.92
C HIS A 114 0.16 5.72 20.16
N LEU A 115 -0.32 6.97 20.06
CA LEU A 115 -1.07 7.67 21.10
C LEU A 115 -2.58 7.39 21.08
N LYS A 116 -3.08 6.69 20.07
CA LYS A 116 -4.49 6.31 19.91
C LYS A 116 -4.71 4.85 20.26
#